data_AF-A0A3D1XLY4-F1
#
_entry.id   AF-A0A3D1XLY4-F1
#
_cell.length_a   1.000
_cell.length_b   1.000
_cell.length_c   1.000
_cell.angle_alpha   90.00
_cell.angle_beta   90.00
_cell.angle_gamma   90.00
#
_symmetry.space_group_name_H-M   'P 1'
#
loop_
_entity.id
_entity.type
_entity.pdbx_description
1 polymer ?
#
loop_
_entity_poly.entity_id
_entity_poly.type
_entity_poly.pdbx_seq_one_letter_code
_entity_poly.pdbx_strand_id
1 'polypeptide(L)' 'MANTNSVRQIREAKMMSKAELARKADVTVQTIDRIEKGNECRLDTKRKIILALGYKLADRTRIFEDENGSPPEMPKK' A
#
# COMPACT_ATOMS: atom_id res chain seq x y z
N MET A 1 -18.67 -1.71 2.70
CA MET A 1 -18.02 -0.42 3.02
C MET A 1 -16.73 -0.34 2.22
N ALA A 2 -16.41 0.81 1.61
CA ALA A 2 -15.16 0.97 0.87
C ALA A 2 -14.02 1.14 1.89
N ASN A 3 -13.09 0.18 1.96
CA ASN A 3 -11.88 0.34 2.75
C ASN A 3 -11.08 1.51 2.17
N THR A 4 -11.00 2.60 2.92
CA THR A 4 -10.15 3.74 2.60
C THR A 4 -8.69 3.29 2.66
N ASN A 5 -7.92 3.63 1.64
CA ASN A 5 -6.50 3.29 1.55
C ASN A 5 -5.74 4.50 1.00
N SER A 6 -4.54 4.74 1.51
CA SER A 6 -3.70 5.86 1.09
C SER A 6 -2.75 5.48 -0.06
N VAL A 7 -2.88 4.27 -0.64
CA VAL A 7 -1.98 3.75 -1.68
C VAL A 7 -1.93 4.69 -2.88
N ARG A 8 -3.10 5.17 -3.33
CA ARG A 8 -3.19 6.12 -4.45
C ARG A 8 -2.48 7.43 -4.14
N GLN A 9 -2.74 8.02 -2.97
CA GLN A 9 -2.14 9.29 -2.57
C GLN A 9 -0.61 9.19 -2.45
N ILE A 10 -0.11 8.11 -1.86
CA ILE A 10 1.33 7.86 -1.71
C ILE A 10 1.98 7.65 -3.09
N ARG A 11 1.30 6.92 -3.98
CA ARG A 11 1.75 6.70 -5.35
C ARG A 11 1.87 8.04 -6.10
N GLU A 12 0.86 8.90 -6.01
CA GLU A 12 0.85 10.24 -6.62
C GLU A 12 1.92 11.15 -6.00
N ALA A 13 2.08 11.13 -4.67
CA ALA A 13 3.12 11.88 -3.96
C ALA A 13 4.55 11.47 -4.36
N LYS A 14 4.75 10.20 -4.75
CA LYS A 14 6.03 9.68 -5.25
C LYS A 14 6.19 9.80 -6.78
N MET A 15 5.27 10.49 -7.47
CA MET A 15 5.25 10.60 -8.93
C MET A 15 5.38 9.24 -9.63
N MET A 16 4.72 8.22 -9.08
CA MET A 16 4.83 6.85 -9.56
C MET A 16 3.58 6.45 -10.36
N SER A 17 3.74 5.86 -11.53
CA SER A 17 2.61 5.34 -12.30
C SER A 17 2.10 4.02 -11.72
N LYS A 18 0.83 3.66 -11.98
CA LYS A 18 0.26 2.37 -11.55
C LYS A 18 1.10 1.17 -12.04
N ALA A 19 1.59 1.25 -13.27
CA ALA A 19 2.48 0.25 -13.87
C ALA A 19 3.84 0.15 -13.17
N GLU A 20 4.41 1.29 -12.76
CA GLU A 20 5.68 1.34 -12.05
C GLU A 20 5.55 0.74 -10.65
N LEU A 21 4.48 1.09 -9.94
CA LEU A 21 4.19 0.48 -8.65
C LEU A 21 3.97 -1.03 -8.77
N ALA A 22 3.24 -1.48 -9.79
CA ALA A 22 2.99 -2.89 -10.05
C ALA A 22 4.28 -3.66 -10.34
N ARG A 23 5.18 -3.11 -11.17
CA ARG A 23 6.50 -3.69 -11.45
C ARG A 23 7.37 -3.78 -10.21
N LYS A 24 7.45 -2.71 -9.41
CA LYS A 24 8.25 -2.70 -8.18
C LYS A 24 7.71 -3.64 -7.11
N ALA A 25 6.39 -3.75 -7.02
CA ALA A 25 5.71 -4.64 -6.09
C ALA A 25 5.54 -6.06 -6.62
N ASP A 26 6.06 -6.39 -7.81
CA ASP A 26 5.96 -7.72 -8.41
C ASP A 26 4.50 -8.25 -8.43
N VAL A 27 3.59 -7.38 -8.89
CA VAL A 27 2.14 -7.62 -8.98
C VAL A 27 1.59 -7.08 -10.30
N THR A 28 0.34 -7.42 -10.62
CA THR A 28 -0.32 -6.89 -11.81
C THR A 28 -0.89 -5.50 -11.58
N VAL A 29 -0.96 -4.69 -12.65
CA VAL A 29 -1.61 -3.36 -12.62
C VAL A 29 -3.08 -3.46 -12.18
N GLN A 30 -3.78 -4.54 -12.56
CA GLN A 30 -5.15 -4.79 -12.14
C GLN A 30 -5.27 -5.01 -10.63
N THR A 31 -4.27 -5.64 -10.01
CA THR A 31 -4.21 -5.80 -8.55
C THR A 31 -4.05 -4.45 -7.87
N ILE A 32 -3.17 -3.58 -8.37
CA ILE A 32 -3.01 -2.21 -7.85
C ILE A 32 -4.32 -1.42 -7.99
N ASP A 33 -4.99 -1.49 -9.14
CA ASP A 33 -6.25 -0.76 -9.36
C ASP A 33 -7.36 -1.24 -8.40
N ARG A 34 -7.46 -2.56 -8.19
CA ARG A 34 -8.39 -3.13 -7.20
C ARG A 34 -8.08 -2.64 -5.78
N ILE A 35 -6.81 -2.57 -5.43
CA ILE A 35 -6.35 -2.10 -4.13
C ILE A 35 -6.64 -0.61 -3.94
N GLU A 36 -6.34 0.24 -4.93
CA GLU A 36 -6.66 1.67 -4.89
C GLU A 36 -8.18 1.89 -4.72
N LYS A 37 -9.02 0.96 -5.22
CA LYS A 37 -10.48 0.94 -5.04
C LYS A 37 -10.95 0.41 -3.67
N GLY A 38 -10.05 -0.02 -2.79
CA GLY A 38 -10.38 -0.52 -1.46
C GLY A 38 -10.73 -2.01 -1.40
N ASN A 39 -10.34 -2.80 -2.41
CA ASN A 39 -10.50 -4.26 -2.33
C ASN A 39 -9.42 -4.88 -1.44
N GLU A 40 -9.81 -5.96 -0.78
CA GLU A 40 -8.90 -6.78 0.00
C GLU A 40 -7.90 -7.48 -0.92
N CYS A 41 -6.66 -7.57 -0.45
CA CYS A 41 -5.58 -8.26 -1.14
C CYS A 41 -4.81 -9.14 -0.14
N ARG A 42 -4.10 -10.13 -0.67
CA ARG A 42 -3.30 -11.05 0.16
C ARG A 42 -2.26 -10.26 0.95
N LEU A 43 -1.96 -10.71 2.17
CA LEU A 43 -0.91 -10.13 3.01
C LEU A 43 0.44 -10.06 2.28
N ASP A 44 0.74 -11.05 1.44
CA ASP A 44 1.93 -11.07 0.60
C ASP A 44 1.98 -9.88 -0.36
N THR A 45 0.88 -9.61 -1.05
CA THR A 45 0.70 -8.46 -1.95
C THR A 45 0.83 -7.14 -1.19
N LYS A 46 0.21 -7.01 0.00
CA LYS A 46 0.37 -5.82 0.86
C LYS A 46 1.84 -5.59 1.18
N ARG A 47 2.57 -6.63 1.62
CA ARG A 47 4.01 -6.55 1.94
C ARG A 47 4.84 -6.07 0.75
N LYS A 48 4.62 -6.65 -0.44
CA LYS A 48 5.33 -6.23 -1.65
C LYS A 48 5.06 -4.78 -2.03
N ILE A 49 3.81 -4.31 -1.93
CA ILE A 49 3.44 -2.92 -2.22
C ILE A 49 4.08 -1.94 -1.24
N ILE A 50 4.08 -2.26 0.05
CA ILE A 50 4.70 -1.42 1.08
C ILE A 50 6.19 -1.23 0.79
N LEU A 51 6.89 -2.32 0.46
CA LEU A 51 8.30 -2.29 0.10
C LEU A 51 8.54 -1.51 -1.20
N ALA A 52 7.68 -1.69 -2.21
CA ALA A 52 7.74 -0.96 -3.47
C ALA A 52 7.53 0.56 -3.32
N LEU A 53 6.67 0.94 -2.38
CA LEU A 53 6.48 2.34 -1.97
C LEU A 53 7.64 2.86 -1.12
N GLY A 54 8.58 2.00 -0.68
CA GLY A 54 9.74 2.38 0.12
C GLY A 54 9.40 2.60 1.60
N TYR A 55 8.36 1.95 2.10
CA TYR A 55 7.98 1.94 3.52
C TYR A 55 8.37 0.62 4.18
N LYS A 56 8.32 0.58 5.51
CA LYS A 56 8.56 -0.66 6.25
C LYS A 56 7.25 -1.41 6.43
N LEU A 57 7.32 -2.73 6.59
CA LEU A 57 6.14 -3.57 6.84
C LEU A 57 5.34 -3.14 8.08
N ALA A 58 6.00 -2.43 9.02
CA ALA A 58 5.35 -1.80 10.16
C ALA A 58 4.36 -0.70 9.73
N ASP A 59 4.68 0.10 8.71
CA ASP A 59 3.81 1.16 8.18
C ASP A 59 2.58 0.65 7.41
N ARG A 60 2.35 -0.68 7.40
CA ARG A 60 1.20 -1.28 6.70
C ARG A 60 -0.13 -0.63 7.09
N THR A 61 -0.32 -0.35 8.38
CA THR A 61 -1.54 0.20 8.97
C THR A 61 -1.76 1.67 8.59
N ARG A 62 -0.69 2.37 8.19
CA ARG A 62 -0.74 3.74 7.67
C ARG A 62 -1.10 3.78 6.19
N ILE A 63 -0.76 2.74 5.45
CA ILE A 63 -0.94 2.67 3.99
C ILE A 63 -2.29 2.00 3.65
N PHE A 64 -2.60 0.92 4.36
CA PHE A 64 -3.84 0.17 4.31
C PHE A 64 -4.48 0.35 5.69
N GLU A 65 -5.58 1.09 5.77
CA GLU A 65 -6.35 1.22 7.01
C GLU A 65 -6.95 -0.15 7.35
N ASP A 66 -6.18 -0.96 8.08
CA ASP A 66 -6.58 -2.29 8.51
C ASP A 66 -7.38 -2.13 9.81
N GLU A 67 -8.63 -2.61 9.83
CA GLU A 67 -9.57 -2.52 10.97
C GLU A 67 -9.02 -3.21 12.24
N ASN A 68 -7.96 -4.02 12.14
CA ASN A 68 -7.31 -4.64 13.28
C ASN A 68 -6.10 -3.83 13.77
N GLY A 69 -6.37 -3.00 14.77
CA GLY A 69 -5.46 -2.06 15.38
C GLY A 69 -4.11 -2.63 15.80
N SER A 70 -3.07 -1.85 15.50
CA SER A 70 -1.86 -1.66 16.30
C SER A 70 -1.10 -0.49 15.66
N PRO A 71 -0.89 0.63 16.36
CA PRO A 71 -0.15 1.77 15.82
C PRO A 71 1.32 1.38 15.65
N PRO A 72 1.91 1.46 14.44
CA PRO A 72 3.35 1.40 14.30
C PRO A 72 3.93 2.72 14.78
N GLU A 73 4.66 2.62 15.90
CA GLU A 73 5.46 3.67 16.50
C GLU A 73 6.39 4.30 15.45
N MET A 74 6.35 5.63 15.37
CA MET A 74 7.15 6.42 14.43
C MET A 74 8.65 6.26 14.77
N PRO A 75 9.56 5.99 13.81
CA PRO A 75 10.96 6.23 14.05
C PRO A 75 11.19 7.74 14.02
N LYS A 76 11.39 8.33 15.21
CA LYS A 76 11.90 9.69 15.38
C LYS A 76 13.21 9.83 14.58
N LYS A 77 13.27 10.75 13.64
CA LYS A 77 14.51 11.37 13.17
C LYS A 77 14.24 12.78 12.67
#